data_AF-A0A3C0S4M3-F1
#
_entry.id   AF-A0A3C0S4M3-F1
#
_cell.length_a   1.000
_cell.length_b   1.000
_cell.length_c   1.000
_cell.angle_alpha   90.00
_cell.angle_beta   90.00
_cell.angle_gamma   90.00
#
_symmetry.space_group_name_H-M   'P 1'
#
loop_
_entity.id
_entity.type
_entity.pdbx_description
1 polymer ?
#
loop_
_entity_poly.entity_id
_entity_poly.type
_entity_poly.pdbx_seq_one_letter_code
_entity_poly.pdbx_strand_id
1 'polypeptide(L)'
;VEYSTPNELLELIKLERRKELAFEGQRIYDIMRYRESLDRGAGCNSANCLIKYPNDLFILPIPKSELDANKSITPNPTVNK
;
A
#
# COMPACT_ATOMS: atom_id res chain seq x y z
N VAL A 1 -20.80 -8.61 17.10
CA VAL A 1 -19.69 -9.06 16.24
C VAL A 1 -19.08 -10.27 16.92
N GLU A 2 -19.28 -11.46 16.37
CA GLU A 2 -18.73 -12.70 16.92
C GLU A 2 -17.40 -13.05 16.21
N TYR A 3 -16.41 -13.46 16.98
CA TYR A 3 -15.11 -13.94 16.51
C TYR A 3 -14.58 -14.98 17.50
N SER A 4 -13.87 -15.99 17.01
CA SER A 4 -13.36 -17.11 17.81
C SER A 4 -11.83 -17.11 17.93
N THR A 5 -11.13 -16.35 17.07
CA THR A 5 -9.66 -16.26 17.10
C THR A 5 -9.16 -14.81 17.04
N PRO A 6 -7.93 -14.52 17.52
CA PRO A 6 -7.32 -13.20 17.36
C PRO A 6 -7.17 -12.76 15.91
N ASN A 7 -6.94 -13.71 14.98
CA ASN A 7 -6.81 -13.41 13.55
C ASN A 7 -8.15 -13.00 12.94
N GLU A 8 -9.24 -13.69 13.29
CA GLU A 8 -10.59 -13.30 12.87
C GLU A 8 -10.95 -11.90 13.37
N LEU A 9 -10.65 -11.60 14.64
CA LEU A 9 -10.83 -10.26 15.18
C LEU A 9 -10.02 -9.21 14.40
N LEU A 10 -8.76 -9.50 14.09
CA LEU A 10 -7.92 -8.60 13.32
C LEU A 10 -8.50 -8.32 11.93
N GLU A 11 -8.98 -9.35 11.23
CA GLU A 11 -9.61 -9.17 9.91
C GLU A 11 -10.90 -8.35 9.98
N LEU A 12 -11.70 -8.51 11.04
CA LEU A 12 -12.88 -7.69 11.29
C LEU A 12 -12.49 -6.23 11.57
N ILE A 13 -11.47 -5.98 12.39
CA ILE A 13 -10.94 -4.63 12.65
C ILE A 13 -10.44 -3.99 11.36
N LYS A 14 -9.67 -4.72 10.55
CA LYS A 14 -9.18 -4.25 9.25
C LYS A 14 -10.33 -3.89 8.32
N LEU A 15 -11.35 -4.76 8.24
CA LEU A 15 -12.53 -4.52 7.42
C LEU A 15 -13.29 -3.28 7.87
N GLU A 16 -13.52 -3.10 9.17
CA GLU A 16 -14.28 -1.98 9.68
C GLU A 16 -13.53 -0.66 9.53
N ARG A 17 -12.22 -0.66 9.80
CA ARG A 17 -11.36 0.51 9.55
C ARG A 17 -11.37 0.96 8.09
N ARG A 18 -11.47 0.02 7.14
CA ARG A 18 -11.62 0.36 5.71
C ARG A 18 -12.93 1.06 5.38
N LYS A 19 -14.03 0.66 6.02
CA LYS A 19 -15.35 1.23 5.80
C LYS A 19 -15.45 2.62 6.41
N GLU A 20 -15.00 2.73 7.67
CA GLU A 20 -15.05 3.98 8.44
C GLU A 20 -14.16 5.05 7.81
N LEU A 21 -12.90 4.71 7.53
CA LEU A 21 -11.90 5.67 7.06
C LEU A 21 -11.77 5.70 5.53
N ALA A 22 -12.87 5.39 4.83
CA ALA A 22 -12.91 5.39 3.39
C ALA A 22 -12.64 6.80 2.85
N PHE A 23 -11.76 6.92 1.86
CA PHE A 23 -11.37 8.19 1.22
C PHE A 23 -10.59 9.17 2.12
N GLU A 24 -10.11 8.75 3.29
CA GLU A 24 -9.31 9.55 4.22
C GLU A 24 -7.79 9.27 4.14
N GLY A 25 -7.34 8.64 3.05
CA GLY A 25 -5.92 8.36 2.81
C GLY A 25 -5.31 7.22 3.63
N GLN A 26 -6.11 6.48 4.42
CA GLN A 26 -5.58 5.44 5.32
C GLN A 26 -5.22 4.13 4.61
N ARG A 27 -5.94 3.80 3.54
CA ARG A 27 -5.94 2.44 2.96
C ARG A 27 -4.56 1.96 2.51
N ILE A 28 -3.74 2.83 1.92
CA ILE A 28 -2.42 2.45 1.40
C ILE A 28 -1.45 2.09 2.54
N TYR A 29 -1.47 2.86 3.62
CA TYR A 29 -0.64 2.61 4.79
C TYR A 29 -1.07 1.34 5.52
N ASP A 30 -2.37 1.07 5.59
CA ASP A 30 -2.90 -0.18 6.15
C ASP A 30 -2.42 -1.40 5.35
N ILE A 31 -2.50 -1.36 4.02
CA ILE A 31 -1.99 -2.44 3.15
C ILE A 31 -0.50 -2.69 3.41
N MET A 32 0.31 -1.63 3.45
CA MET A 32 1.76 -1.74 3.64
C MET A 32 2.15 -2.28 5.01
N ARG A 33 1.55 -1.76 6.09
CA ARG A 33 1.91 -2.16 7.47
C ARG A 33 1.45 -3.58 7.79
N TYR A 34 0.39 -4.06 7.16
CA TYR A 34 -0.07 -5.45 7.28
C TYR A 34 0.60 -6.40 6.28
N ARG A 35 1.49 -5.89 5.41
CA ARG A 35 2.19 -6.68 4.38
C ARG A 35 1.22 -7.37 3.41
N GLU A 36 0.12 -6.70 3.09
CA GLU A 36 -0.93 -7.19 2.21
C GLU A 36 -0.71 -6.75 0.77
N SER A 37 -1.30 -7.49 -0.17
CA SER A 37 -1.32 -7.11 -1.59
C SER A 37 -2.48 -6.16 -1.87
N LEU A 38 -2.28 -5.21 -2.79
CA LEU A 38 -3.36 -4.36 -3.28
C LEU A 38 -4.07 -5.09 -4.42
N ASP A 39 -5.35 -5.38 -4.21
CA ASP A 39 -6.25 -5.98 -5.20
C ASP A 39 -7.46 -5.07 -5.40
N ARG A 40 -7.71 -4.65 -6.64
CA ARG A 40 -8.84 -3.78 -7.02
C ARG A 40 -10.06 -4.56 -7.51
N GLY A 41 -9.99 -5.89 -7.57
CA GLY A 41 -11.10 -6.77 -7.90
C GLY A 41 -11.52 -6.78 -9.38
N ALA A 42 -12.58 -7.53 -9.66
CA ALA A 42 -13.18 -7.67 -10.98
C ALA A 42 -13.83 -6.34 -11.41
N GLY A 43 -13.37 -5.74 -12.49
CA GLY A 43 -13.81 -4.42 -12.97
C GLY A 43 -12.75 -3.33 -12.91
N CYS A 44 -11.54 -3.65 -12.43
CA CYS A 44 -10.42 -2.74 -12.51
C CYS A 44 -10.02 -2.46 -13.97
N ASN A 45 -9.92 -1.17 -14.31
CA ASN A 45 -9.51 -0.64 -15.62
C ASN A 45 -8.10 0.01 -15.59
N SER A 46 -7.36 -0.19 -14.51
CA SER A 46 -5.99 0.30 -14.35
C SER A 46 -4.98 -0.73 -14.87
N ALA A 47 -3.80 -0.27 -15.30
CA ALA A 47 -2.70 -1.18 -15.60
C ALA A 47 -2.25 -2.02 -14.38
N ASN A 48 -2.53 -1.54 -13.17
CA ASN A 48 -2.06 -2.14 -11.93
C ASN A 48 -3.22 -2.72 -11.10
N CYS A 49 -4.03 -3.64 -11.63
CA CYS A 49 -5.18 -4.16 -10.86
C CYS A 49 -4.80 -4.98 -9.63
N LEU A 50 -3.68 -5.70 -9.71
CA LEU A 50 -3.11 -6.47 -8.61
C LEU A 50 -1.63 -6.07 -8.43
N ILE A 51 -1.28 -5.61 -7.24
CA ILE A 51 0.10 -5.31 -6.84
C ILE A 51 0.43 -6.21 -5.65
N LYS A 52 1.24 -7.25 -5.90
CA LYS A 52 1.64 -8.21 -4.86
C LYS A 52 2.65 -7.60 -3.92
N TYR A 53 2.49 -7.79 -2.61
CA TYR A 53 3.51 -7.40 -1.63
C TYR A 53 4.67 -8.42 -1.58
N PRO A 54 5.93 -7.97 -1.44
CA PRO A 54 6.40 -6.58 -1.49
C PRO A 54 6.48 -6.05 -2.94
N ASN A 55 6.32 -4.73 -3.10
CA ASN A 55 6.44 -4.06 -4.40
C ASN A 55 6.99 -2.64 -4.27
N ASP A 56 7.86 -2.24 -5.18
CA ASP A 56 8.46 -0.89 -5.19
C ASP A 56 7.42 0.21 -5.48
N LEU A 57 6.30 -0.13 -6.16
CA LEU A 57 5.21 0.82 -6.45
C LEU A 57 4.44 1.28 -5.21
N PHE A 58 4.66 0.67 -4.04
CA PHE A 58 4.11 1.18 -2.78
C PHE A 58 4.88 2.40 -2.24
N ILE A 59 6.08 2.66 -2.74
CA ILE A 59 6.93 3.76 -2.32
C ILE A 59 7.04 4.77 -3.47
N LEU A 60 6.86 6.05 -3.16
CA LEU A 60 7.03 7.11 -4.16
C LEU A 60 8.51 7.25 -4.56
N PRO A 61 8.79 7.67 -5.80
CA PRO A 61 10.14 8.00 -6.19
C PRO A 61 10.68 9.18 -5.37
N ILE A 62 11.96 9.12 -5.03
CA ILE A 62 12.68 10.27 -4.48
C ILE A 62 12.65 11.39 -5.53
N PRO A 63 12.33 12.65 -5.17
CA PRO A 63 12.28 13.73 -6.14
C PRO A 63 13.59 13.87 -6.90
N LYS A 64 13.50 14.09 -8.22
CA LYS A 64 14.69 14.23 -9.08
C LYS A 64 15.59 15.38 -8.63
N SER A 65 15.02 16.48 -8.15
CA SER A 65 15.77 17.62 -7.61
C SER A 65 16.68 17.22 -6.44
N GLU A 66 16.21 16.31 -5.56
CA GLU A 66 17.00 15.82 -4.42
C GLU A 66 18.15 14.92 -4.88
N LEU A 67 17.89 14.03 -5.85
CA LEU A 67 18.93 13.18 -6.46
C LEU A 67 19.95 14.01 -7.27
N ASP A 68 19.52 15.13 -7.83
CA ASP A 68 20.40 16.03 -8.57
C ASP A 68 21.26 16.89 -7.63
N ALA A 69 20.70 17.33 -6.50
CA ALA A 69 21.42 18.06 -5.47
C ALA A 69 22.38 17.19 -4.65
N ASN A 70 22.01 15.94 -4.33
CA ASN A 70 22.82 15.04 -3.52
C ASN A 70 23.05 13.69 -4.21
N LYS A 71 24.24 13.56 -4.83
CA LYS A 71 24.67 12.34 -5.54
C LYS A 71 24.98 11.14 -4.64
N SER A 72 25.01 11.31 -3.32
CA SER A 72 25.18 10.19 -2.39
C SER A 72 23.87 9.46 -2.07
N ILE A 73 22.71 10.01 -2.45
CA ILE A 73 21.42 9.37 -2.23
C ILE A 73 21.29 8.18 -3.18
N THR A 74 21.00 7.01 -2.61
CA THR A 74 20.63 5.83 -3.40
C THR A 74 19.16 5.96 -3.80
N PRO A 75 18.83 5.95 -5.12
CA PRO A 75 17.44 6.04 -5.57
C PRO A 75 16.61 4.82 -5.15
N ASN A 76 15.29 4.98 -5.03
CA ASN A 76 14.42 3.83 -4.78
C ASN A 76 14.45 2.87 -5.99
N PRO A 77 14.52 1.55 -5.77
CA PRO A 77 14.51 0.57 -6.86
C PRO A 77 13.29 0.75 -7.77
N THR A 78 13.48 0.56 -9.08
CA THR A 78 12.42 0.54 -10.12
C THR A 78 11.69 1.86 -10.41
N VAL A 79 11.39 2.68 -9.39
CA VAL A 79 10.56 3.89 -9.50
C VAL A 79 11.38 5.16 -9.77
N ASN A 80 12.65 5.19 -9.38
CA ASN A 80 13.60 6.23 -9.75
C ASN A 80 14.50 5.73 -10.88
N LYS A 81 14.02 5.82 -12.13
CA LYS A 81 14.84 5.60 -13.33
C LYS A 81 15.57 6.87 -13.75
#